data_AF-A0AAI9EJA3-F1
#
_entry.id   AF-A0AAI9EJA3-F1
#
_cell.length_a   1.000
_cell.length_b   1.000
_cell.length_c   1.000
_cell.angle_alpha   90.00
_cell.angle_beta   90.00
_cell.angle_gamma   90.00
#
_symmetry.space_group_name_H-M   'P 1'
#
loop_
_entity.id
_entity.type
_entity.pdbx_description
1 polymer ?
#
loop_
_entity_poly.entity_id
_entity_poly.type
_entity_poly.pdbx_seq_one_letter_code
_entity_poly.pdbx_strand_id
1 'polypeptide(L)'
;MPVPSRDADAYAVLGVEPSASQDEIRRAYRRRVRDAHPDMGGSADAFQAVRDAFEAVGDPESRARYERTLRDAPAPEDPVGRAHPASPGSTSAGGAWDPASRRGRPGAPRERPAARTRSFGHPGGFARLRYLSLVREWLADPAEPTVPAAYVPPRGGTALSDRPEPYVRRARAVAPPALGVLLALVLLVSGLGAIAAVVGLVVGAAAGLAAAGPLGRAWHRAEEPRRRAAERLQEAAIAHERALRAYPDLMAAYSARLARLEGLRRRFEADAYAPDLVAEVPAAASAALRAAVAQEETARELMELGPSYAFWNGVAVPRSGDAIDHLVLGPQGLVAVESVPGGSAAATEPSARETALRSLGARARALAREMEVPVVGLVLSLPPGVLGAAPVVLHTADDPHALPAYAVARTLLADHVAAGLPGLHAMNPERLLAVRTRLVLDARFV
;
A
#
# COMPACT_ATOMS: atom_id res chain seq x y z
N MET A 1 -13.17 63.72 14.12
CA MET A 1 -13.69 62.76 15.10
C MET A 1 -12.59 61.76 15.38
N PRO A 2 -11.99 61.73 16.58
CA PRO A 2 -11.05 60.69 16.94
C PRO A 2 -11.80 59.54 17.63
N VAL A 3 -11.55 58.31 17.19
CA VAL A 3 -11.81 57.10 17.98
C VAL A 3 -10.50 56.31 17.98
N PRO A 4 -9.84 56.07 19.14
CA PRO A 4 -8.62 55.29 19.17
C PRO A 4 -8.82 53.85 19.66
N SER A 5 -8.27 52.94 18.84
CA SER A 5 -7.60 51.65 19.09
C SER A 5 -8.22 50.54 19.96
N ARG A 6 -8.52 49.42 19.29
CA ARG A 6 -7.91 48.08 19.47
C ARG A 6 -8.11 47.32 18.15
N ASP A 7 -7.04 46.78 17.57
CA ASP A 7 -7.01 45.86 16.41
C ASP A 7 -7.95 46.21 15.23
N ALA A 8 -7.34 46.80 14.21
CA ALA A 8 -7.97 47.49 13.08
C ALA A 8 -9.25 46.83 12.50
N ASP A 9 -10.32 47.62 12.37
CA ASP A 9 -11.56 47.26 11.68
C ASP A 9 -11.27 46.57 10.34
N ALA A 10 -11.70 45.32 10.20
CA ALA A 10 -11.39 44.48 9.04
C ALA A 10 -11.84 45.13 7.73
N TYR A 11 -12.94 45.89 7.76
CA TYR A 11 -13.43 46.64 6.59
C TYR A 11 -12.49 47.80 6.23
N ALA A 12 -12.00 48.53 7.24
CA ALA A 12 -11.02 49.60 7.04
C ALA A 12 -9.66 49.07 6.54
N VAL A 13 -9.22 47.91 7.02
CA VAL A 13 -7.97 47.25 6.58
C VAL A 13 -8.07 46.75 5.15
N LEU A 14 -9.25 46.31 4.70
CA LEU A 14 -9.49 45.97 3.30
C LEU A 14 -9.79 47.21 2.42
N GLY A 15 -10.16 48.33 3.05
CA GLY A 15 -10.53 49.57 2.36
C GLY A 15 -11.87 49.48 1.66
N VAL A 16 -12.85 48.83 2.29
CA VAL A 16 -14.22 48.68 1.80
C VAL A 16 -15.22 49.10 2.86
N GLU A 17 -16.41 49.52 2.45
CA GLU A 17 -17.49 49.83 3.39
C GLU A 17 -18.04 48.53 4.04
N PRO A 18 -18.56 48.58 5.28
CA PRO A 18 -19.21 47.43 5.90
C PRO A 18 -20.44 46.91 5.14
N SER A 19 -21.00 47.70 4.23
CA SER A 19 -22.09 47.32 3.32
C SER A 19 -21.59 46.65 2.02
N ALA A 20 -20.29 46.52 1.81
CA ALA A 20 -19.70 45.96 0.60
C ALA A 20 -20.13 44.50 0.39
N SER A 21 -20.37 44.14 -0.87
CA SER A 21 -20.68 42.78 -1.30
C SER A 21 -19.47 41.84 -1.13
N GLN A 22 -19.72 40.53 -1.08
CA GLN A 22 -18.64 39.55 -0.93
C GLN A 22 -17.63 39.56 -2.08
N ASP A 23 -18.08 39.90 -3.29
CA ASP A 23 -17.20 40.02 -4.44
C ASP A 23 -16.31 41.27 -4.37
N GLU A 24 -16.82 42.37 -3.80
CA GLU A 24 -16.03 43.58 -3.54
C GLU A 24 -14.97 43.34 -2.47
N ILE A 25 -15.30 42.60 -1.40
CA ILE A 25 -14.36 42.19 -0.35
C ILE A 25 -13.23 41.34 -0.94
N ARG A 26 -13.55 40.31 -1.75
CA ARG A 26 -12.54 39.48 -2.42
C ARG A 26 -11.66 40.27 -3.41
N ARG A 27 -12.25 41.22 -4.13
CA ARG A 27 -11.50 42.10 -5.04
C ARG A 27 -10.58 43.04 -4.26
N ALA A 28 -11.02 43.60 -3.14
CA ALA A 28 -10.24 44.47 -2.29
C ALA A 28 -9.06 43.74 -1.66
N TYR A 29 -9.27 42.52 -1.15
CA TYR A 29 -8.22 41.66 -0.64
C TYR A 29 -7.11 41.43 -1.67
N ARG A 30 -7.45 41.04 -2.91
CA ARG A 30 -6.45 40.82 -3.97
C ARG A 30 -5.63 42.06 -4.31
N ARG A 31 -6.21 43.26 -4.20
CA ARG A 31 -5.47 44.52 -4.39
C ARG A 31 -4.54 44.78 -3.20
N ARG A 32 -5.08 44.72 -1.98
CA ARG A 32 -4.32 44.98 -0.75
C ARG A 32 -3.17 44.01 -0.52
N VAL A 33 -3.31 42.74 -0.88
CA VAL A 33 -2.22 41.75 -0.82
C VAL A 33 -1.05 42.11 -1.73
N ARG A 34 -1.35 42.65 -2.92
CA ARG A 34 -0.32 43.12 -3.86
C ARG A 34 0.39 44.36 -3.33
N ASP A 35 -0.38 45.30 -2.79
CA ASP A 35 0.15 46.57 -2.27
C ASP A 35 0.93 46.37 -0.96
N ALA A 36 0.55 45.37 -0.15
CA ALA A 36 1.23 45.04 1.10
C ALA A 36 2.44 44.10 0.91
N HIS A 37 2.73 43.63 -0.30
CA HIS A 37 3.87 42.75 -0.56
C HIS A 37 5.20 43.52 -0.40
N PRO A 38 6.21 42.96 0.29
CA PRO A 38 7.50 43.63 0.50
C PRO A 38 8.22 43.99 -0.80
N ASP A 39 8.08 43.17 -1.85
CA ASP A 39 8.63 43.47 -3.19
C ASP A 39 8.03 44.73 -3.84
N MET A 40 6.88 45.21 -3.35
CA MET A 40 6.19 46.42 -3.84
C MET A 40 6.21 47.56 -2.80
N GLY A 41 7.07 47.46 -1.77
CA GLY A 41 7.24 48.47 -0.73
C GLY A 41 6.32 48.33 0.48
N GLY A 42 5.60 47.21 0.61
CA GLY A 42 4.81 46.88 1.80
C GLY A 42 5.63 46.29 2.95
N SER A 43 4.99 46.01 4.09
CA SER A 43 5.62 45.36 5.25
C SER A 43 4.93 44.04 5.60
N ALA A 44 5.67 43.14 6.25
CA ALA A 44 5.10 41.87 6.73
C ALA A 44 3.89 42.10 7.66
N ASP A 45 3.93 43.14 8.49
CA ASP A 45 2.85 43.52 9.39
C ASP A 45 1.60 44.00 8.61
N ALA A 46 1.79 44.80 7.55
CA ALA A 46 0.70 45.24 6.69
C ALA A 46 0.07 44.06 5.92
N PHE A 47 0.91 43.11 5.48
CA PHE A 47 0.46 41.90 4.81
C PHE A 47 -0.35 41.00 5.75
N GLN A 48 0.12 40.84 6.99
CA GLN A 48 -0.58 40.06 8.00
C GLN A 48 -1.92 40.71 8.36
N ALA A 49 -1.96 42.03 8.57
CA ALA A 49 -3.20 42.75 8.84
C ALA A 49 -4.24 42.56 7.72
N VAL A 50 -3.83 42.62 6.45
CA VAL A 50 -4.72 42.38 5.30
C VAL A 50 -5.25 40.95 5.26
N ARG A 51 -4.45 39.97 5.67
CA ARG A 51 -4.87 38.56 5.75
C ARG A 51 -5.85 38.33 6.90
N ASP A 52 -5.56 38.85 8.08
CA ASP A 52 -6.41 38.71 9.26
C ASP A 52 -7.78 39.36 9.02
N ALA A 53 -7.78 40.53 8.37
CA ALA A 53 -9.01 41.20 7.95
C ALA A 53 -9.84 40.36 6.96
N PHE A 54 -9.19 39.71 5.98
CA PHE A 54 -9.90 38.85 5.03
C PHE A 54 -10.39 37.54 5.65
N GLU A 55 -9.67 36.97 6.62
CA GLU A 55 -10.13 35.81 7.37
C GLU A 55 -11.38 36.14 8.22
N ALA A 56 -11.44 37.36 8.75
CA ALA A 56 -12.59 37.82 9.53
C ALA A 56 -13.86 38.04 8.69
N VAL A 57 -13.77 38.59 7.48
CA VAL A 57 -14.97 39.00 6.69
C VAL A 57 -15.08 38.41 5.28
N GLY A 58 -14.10 37.62 4.83
CA GLY A 58 -13.99 37.14 3.44
C GLY A 58 -14.95 36.03 3.04
N ASP A 59 -15.51 35.32 4.03
CA ASP A 59 -16.61 34.38 3.83
C ASP A 59 -17.87 34.81 4.58
N PRO A 60 -19.08 34.45 4.10
CA PRO A 60 -20.33 34.90 4.72
C PRO A 60 -20.51 34.48 6.18
N GLU A 61 -19.97 33.32 6.57
CA GLU A 61 -20.17 32.76 7.91
C GLU A 61 -19.26 33.42 8.94
N SER A 62 -17.99 33.64 8.58
CA SER A 62 -17.01 34.38 9.37
C SER A 62 -17.35 35.84 9.45
N ARG A 63 -17.84 36.46 8.36
CA ARG A 63 -18.39 37.82 8.40
C ARG A 63 -19.54 37.94 9.38
N ALA A 64 -20.49 37.00 9.37
CA ALA A 64 -21.59 37.01 10.31
C ALA A 64 -21.14 36.80 11.77
N ARG A 65 -20.09 36.00 12.00
CA ARG A 65 -19.46 35.88 13.33
C ARG A 65 -18.81 37.20 13.76
N TYR A 66 -18.04 37.82 12.86
CA TYR A 66 -17.34 39.08 13.09
C TYR A 66 -18.32 40.22 13.41
N GLU A 67 -19.41 40.34 12.66
CA GLU A 67 -20.43 41.36 12.89
C GLU A 67 -21.19 41.16 14.21
N ARG A 68 -21.43 39.91 14.62
CA ARG A 68 -21.98 39.62 15.96
C ARG A 68 -21.02 40.06 17.06
N THR A 69 -19.72 39.75 16.91
CA THR A 69 -18.72 40.19 17.90
C THR A 69 -18.57 41.71 17.98
N LEU A 70 -18.78 42.44 16.88
CA LEU A 70 -18.79 43.91 16.90
C LEU A 70 -20.05 44.47 17.58
N ARG A 71 -21.21 43.81 17.43
CA ARG A 71 -22.47 44.22 18.06
C ARG A 71 -22.50 43.94 19.57
N ASP A 72 -21.85 42.85 19.99
CA ASP A 72 -21.84 42.38 21.38
C ASP A 72 -20.65 42.93 22.19
N ALA A 73 -19.79 43.75 21.57
CA ALA A 73 -18.63 44.35 22.23
C ALA A 73 -19.07 45.43 23.24
N PRO A 74 -18.72 45.31 24.54
CA PRO A 74 -18.97 46.36 25.52
C PRO A 74 -18.12 47.60 25.20
N ALA A 75 -18.68 48.80 25.42
CA ALA A 75 -17.97 50.06 25.21
C ALA A 75 -16.66 50.11 26.02
N PRO A 76 -15.57 50.72 25.51
CA PRO A 76 -14.28 50.65 26.18
C PRO A 76 -14.23 51.50 27.45
N GLU A 77 -13.83 50.89 28.56
CA GLU A 77 -13.48 51.58 29.82
C GLU A 77 -11.95 51.71 29.96
N ASP A 78 -11.51 52.84 30.54
CA ASP A 78 -10.12 53.28 30.74
C ASP A 78 -9.29 52.35 31.65
N PRO A 79 -7.96 52.17 31.42
CA PRO A 79 -7.15 51.30 32.25
C PRO A 79 -6.45 52.07 33.38
N VAL A 80 -6.75 51.73 34.64
CA VAL A 80 -5.88 52.03 35.79
C VAL A 80 -5.43 50.71 36.42
N GLY A 81 -4.12 50.59 36.62
CA GLY A 81 -3.43 49.33 36.88
C GLY A 81 -3.64 48.70 38.26
N ARG A 82 -3.33 47.41 38.33
CA ARG A 82 -2.93 46.71 39.55
C ARG A 82 -1.82 45.71 39.24
N ALA A 83 -0.73 45.86 40.00
CA ALA A 83 0.41 44.96 40.02
C ALA A 83 0.08 43.67 40.79
N HIS A 84 0.61 42.54 40.31
CA HIS A 84 0.72 41.30 41.11
C HIS A 84 2.12 41.20 41.72
N PRO A 85 2.26 40.75 42.98
CA PRO A 85 3.56 40.63 43.64
C PRO A 85 4.30 39.37 43.23
N ALA A 86 5.63 39.48 43.22
CA ALA A 86 6.59 38.42 42.93
C ALA A 86 6.70 37.39 44.06
N SER A 87 6.86 36.11 43.70
CA SER A 87 7.35 35.05 44.59
C SER A 87 8.83 34.74 44.29
N PRO A 88 9.66 34.44 45.31
CA PRO A 88 11.10 34.39 45.18
C PRO A 88 11.65 32.98 44.83
N GLY A 89 12.72 32.97 44.04
CA GLY A 89 13.93 32.17 44.22
C GLY A 89 13.83 30.64 44.37
N SER A 90 14.27 29.94 43.32
CA SER A 90 14.97 28.65 43.47
C SER A 90 16.06 28.53 42.41
N THR A 91 17.30 28.72 42.85
CA THR A 91 18.51 28.25 42.16
C THR A 91 19.07 27.07 42.96
N SER A 92 19.18 25.89 42.36
CA SER A 92 20.46 25.17 42.18
C SER A 92 20.27 23.68 41.86
N ALA A 93 21.20 23.20 41.03
CA ALA A 93 21.83 21.88 41.06
C ALA A 93 21.05 20.63 40.60
N GLY A 94 21.49 20.10 39.44
CA GLY A 94 21.73 18.69 39.14
C GLY A 94 20.89 17.64 39.89
N GLY A 95 19.70 17.37 39.36
CA GLY A 95 18.92 16.17 39.67
C GLY A 95 18.43 15.56 38.36
N ALA A 96 18.66 14.27 38.17
CA ALA A 96 18.28 13.53 36.98
C ALA A 96 16.80 13.76 36.62
N TRP A 97 16.57 14.23 35.39
CA TRP A 97 15.25 14.48 34.85
C TRP A 97 14.57 13.14 34.56
N ASP A 98 13.52 12.79 35.33
CA ASP A 98 12.71 11.58 35.12
C ASP A 98 11.43 11.94 34.34
N PRO A 99 11.32 11.59 33.04
CA PRO A 99 10.14 11.85 32.23
C PRO A 99 8.89 11.09 32.71
N ALA A 100 9.02 10.05 33.55
CA ALA A 100 7.87 9.35 34.10
C ALA A 100 7.06 10.20 35.09
N SER A 101 7.67 11.22 35.69
CA SER A 101 7.03 12.07 36.71
C SER A 101 5.98 13.06 36.17
N ARG A 102 5.95 13.31 34.85
CA ARG A 102 4.89 14.13 34.21
C ARG A 102 3.60 13.37 33.92
N ARG A 103 3.61 12.04 34.02
CA ARG A 103 2.36 11.28 34.03
C ARG A 103 1.71 11.46 35.39
N GLY A 104 0.88 12.51 35.49
CA GLY A 104 -0.07 12.64 36.58
C GLY A 104 -0.83 11.33 36.79
N ARG A 105 -1.29 11.11 38.03
CA ARG A 105 -2.08 9.94 38.44
C ARG A 105 -3.11 9.57 37.35
N PRO A 106 -3.30 8.26 37.07
CA PRO A 106 -4.34 7.82 36.15
C PRO A 106 -5.70 8.45 36.56
N GLY A 107 -6.28 9.28 35.69
CA GLY A 107 -7.56 9.96 35.92
C GLY A 107 -7.50 11.47 36.20
N ALA A 108 -6.33 12.09 36.30
CA ALA A 108 -6.24 13.56 36.38
C ALA A 108 -6.59 14.21 35.02
N PRO A 109 -7.47 15.23 34.97
CA PRO A 109 -7.72 15.99 33.74
C PRO A 109 -6.42 16.62 33.23
N ARG A 110 -6.04 16.34 31.98
CA ARG A 110 -4.94 17.05 31.33
C ARG A 110 -5.38 18.50 31.13
N GLU A 111 -4.75 19.45 31.80
CA GLU A 111 -4.90 20.87 31.48
C GLU A 111 -4.45 21.08 30.03
N ARG A 112 -5.42 21.37 29.15
CA ARG A 112 -5.15 21.51 27.72
C ARG A 112 -4.42 22.84 27.49
N PRO A 113 -3.20 22.84 26.91
CA PRO A 113 -2.54 24.10 26.57
C PRO A 113 -3.39 24.89 25.57
N ALA A 114 -3.45 26.21 25.76
CA ALA A 114 -4.31 27.11 24.98
C ALA A 114 -3.97 27.16 23.48
N ALA A 115 -2.77 26.72 23.08
CA ALA A 115 -2.33 26.66 21.68
C ALA A 115 -1.90 25.24 21.30
N ARG A 116 -2.47 24.70 20.22
CA ARG A 116 -2.24 23.34 19.72
C ARG A 116 -1.07 23.29 18.74
N THR A 117 -0.42 22.12 18.66
CA THR A 117 0.56 21.80 17.62
C THR A 117 -0.07 21.94 16.23
N ARG A 118 0.63 22.58 15.30
CA ARG A 118 0.16 22.68 13.90
C ARG A 118 0.44 21.38 13.15
N SER A 119 -0.53 20.89 12.39
CA SER A 119 -0.39 19.70 11.54
C SER A 119 -0.86 20.00 10.13
N PHE A 120 -0.13 19.48 9.15
CA PHE A 120 -0.42 19.57 7.73
C PHE A 120 -0.50 18.18 7.12
N GLY A 121 -1.31 18.01 6.06
CA GLY A 121 -1.52 16.71 5.42
C GLY A 121 -2.36 15.73 6.26
N HIS A 122 -2.61 14.55 5.71
CA HIS A 122 -3.43 13.50 6.32
C HIS A 122 -2.56 12.29 6.71
N PRO A 123 -2.43 11.96 8.00
CA PRO A 123 -1.70 10.76 8.41
C PRO A 123 -2.42 9.51 7.92
N GLY A 124 -1.69 8.52 7.41
CA GLY A 124 -2.23 7.24 6.98
C GLY A 124 -2.98 7.25 5.64
N GLY A 125 -3.27 8.42 5.04
CA GLY A 125 -4.12 8.54 3.84
C GLY A 125 -3.64 7.69 2.65
N PHE A 126 -2.39 7.86 2.24
CA PHE A 126 -1.78 7.07 1.17
C PHE A 126 -1.78 5.57 1.46
N ALA A 127 -1.45 5.18 2.69
CA ALA A 127 -1.45 3.78 3.09
C ALA A 127 -2.87 3.17 3.09
N ARG A 128 -3.90 3.95 3.44
CA ARG A 128 -5.32 3.55 3.30
C ARG A 128 -5.72 3.39 1.84
N LEU A 129 -5.32 4.32 0.97
CA LEU A 129 -5.60 4.20 -0.47
C LEU A 129 -4.94 2.96 -1.06
N ARG A 130 -3.69 2.67 -0.66
CA ARG A 130 -3.01 1.43 -1.04
C ARG A 130 -3.74 0.19 -0.54
N TYR A 131 -4.22 0.19 0.71
CA TYR A 131 -5.07 -0.89 1.23
C TYR A 131 -6.31 -1.10 0.36
N LEU A 132 -7.07 -0.04 0.09
CA LEU A 132 -8.30 -0.12 -0.71
C LEU A 132 -8.01 -0.59 -2.14
N SER A 133 -6.92 -0.14 -2.75
CA SER A 133 -6.50 -0.57 -4.08
C SER A 133 -6.19 -2.07 -4.11
N LEU A 134 -5.39 -2.56 -3.16
CA LEU A 134 -5.02 -3.98 -3.08
C LEU A 134 -6.24 -4.87 -2.82
N VAL A 135 -7.17 -4.42 -1.98
CA VAL A 135 -8.43 -5.18 -1.75
C VAL A 135 -9.29 -5.19 -3.00
N ARG A 136 -9.42 -4.06 -3.71
CA ARG A 136 -10.17 -4.00 -4.97
C ARG A 136 -9.57 -4.88 -6.05
N GLU A 137 -8.25 -4.86 -6.21
CA GLU A 137 -7.51 -5.73 -7.12
C GLU A 137 -7.74 -7.21 -6.77
N TRP A 138 -7.61 -7.57 -5.49
CA TRP A 138 -7.85 -8.93 -5.01
C TRP A 138 -9.29 -9.40 -5.25
N LEU A 139 -10.29 -8.52 -5.07
CA LEU A 139 -11.69 -8.84 -5.34
C LEU A 139 -12.02 -8.84 -6.85
N ALA A 140 -11.20 -8.19 -7.67
CA ALA A 140 -11.39 -8.06 -9.11
C ALA A 140 -10.75 -9.20 -9.92
N ASP A 141 -9.81 -9.96 -9.35
CA ASP A 141 -9.16 -11.10 -10.02
C ASP A 141 -9.81 -12.45 -9.64
N PRO A 142 -10.82 -12.91 -10.41
CA PRO A 142 -11.21 -14.30 -10.38
C PRO A 142 -10.17 -15.09 -11.17
N ALA A 143 -9.01 -15.40 -10.56
CA ALA A 143 -8.07 -16.33 -11.15
C ALA A 143 -8.85 -17.56 -11.67
N GLU A 144 -8.85 -17.78 -12.99
CA GLU A 144 -9.61 -18.85 -13.61
C GLU A 144 -9.19 -20.17 -12.97
N PRO A 145 -10.12 -21.06 -12.58
CA PRO A 145 -9.73 -22.44 -12.37
C PRO A 145 -9.11 -22.89 -13.68
N THR A 146 -7.83 -23.24 -13.66
CA THR A 146 -7.16 -23.86 -14.80
C THR A 146 -7.93 -25.14 -15.12
N VAL A 147 -8.86 -25.05 -16.07
CA VAL A 147 -9.45 -26.22 -16.68
C VAL A 147 -8.27 -26.91 -17.36
N PRO A 148 -7.87 -28.13 -16.94
CA PRO A 148 -6.83 -28.85 -17.67
C PRO A 148 -7.28 -28.90 -19.11
N ALA A 149 -6.47 -28.36 -20.03
CA ALA A 149 -6.85 -28.07 -21.42
C ALA A 149 -7.57 -29.27 -22.05
N ALA A 150 -8.89 -29.30 -21.90
CA ALA A 150 -9.73 -30.31 -22.50
C ALA A 150 -9.76 -29.92 -23.95
N TYR A 151 -9.13 -30.75 -24.79
CA TYR A 151 -9.12 -30.63 -26.23
C TYR A 151 -10.50 -30.18 -26.73
N VAL A 152 -10.61 -28.92 -27.17
CA VAL A 152 -11.75 -28.41 -27.91
C VAL A 152 -11.63 -29.06 -29.29
N PRO A 153 -12.56 -29.93 -29.71
CA PRO A 153 -12.49 -30.49 -31.06
C PRO A 153 -12.52 -29.33 -32.06
N PRO A 154 -11.70 -29.36 -33.12
CA PRO A 154 -11.66 -28.28 -34.11
C PRO A 154 -13.07 -28.05 -34.67
N ARG A 155 -13.54 -26.80 -34.59
CA ARG A 155 -14.77 -26.35 -35.25
C ARG A 155 -14.58 -26.58 -36.76
N GLY A 156 -15.21 -27.64 -37.30
CA GLY A 156 -15.16 -27.95 -38.73
C GLY A 156 -15.02 -29.42 -39.11
N GLY A 157 -14.96 -30.36 -38.17
CA GLY A 157 -15.07 -31.80 -38.47
C GLY A 157 -16.47 -32.30 -38.13
N THR A 158 -17.17 -32.86 -39.12
CA THR A 158 -18.47 -33.53 -38.95
C THR A 158 -18.53 -34.36 -37.67
N ALA A 159 -19.55 -34.11 -36.86
CA ALA A 159 -19.94 -35.00 -35.79
C ALA A 159 -19.97 -36.45 -36.31
N LEU A 160 -19.10 -37.31 -35.76
CA LEU A 160 -19.41 -38.74 -35.75
C LEU A 160 -20.59 -38.89 -34.79
N SER A 161 -21.79 -38.70 -35.33
CA SER A 161 -23.05 -38.92 -34.64
C SER A 161 -23.19 -40.40 -34.28
N ASP A 162 -23.67 -40.63 -33.06
CA ASP A 162 -24.46 -41.81 -32.65
C ASP A 162 -23.89 -43.19 -32.95
N ARG A 163 -23.06 -43.67 -32.02
CA ARG A 163 -23.21 -44.94 -31.25
C ARG A 163 -21.84 -45.38 -30.73
N PRO A 164 -21.70 -45.82 -29.47
CA PRO A 164 -20.52 -46.55 -29.05
C PRO A 164 -20.66 -47.99 -29.57
N GLU A 165 -20.42 -48.21 -30.87
CA GLU A 165 -20.14 -49.56 -31.33
C GLU A 165 -18.72 -49.94 -30.86
N PRO A 166 -18.55 -51.12 -30.23
CA PRO A 166 -17.24 -51.54 -29.76
C PRO A 166 -16.36 -51.83 -30.98
N TYR A 167 -15.35 -50.99 -31.19
CA TYR A 167 -14.31 -51.18 -32.21
C TYR A 167 -13.34 -52.34 -31.85
N VAL A 168 -13.89 -53.48 -31.42
CA VAL A 168 -13.19 -54.73 -31.11
C VAL A 168 -13.81 -55.93 -31.88
N ARG A 169 -14.87 -55.75 -32.67
CA ARG A 169 -15.40 -56.84 -33.52
C ARG A 169 -15.44 -56.48 -35.01
N ARG A 170 -14.30 -56.68 -35.68
CA ARG A 170 -14.16 -57.42 -36.95
C ARG A 170 -12.79 -57.14 -37.57
N ALA A 171 -11.81 -57.89 -37.10
CA ALA A 171 -10.76 -58.35 -37.98
C ALA A 171 -10.51 -59.82 -37.64
N ARG A 172 -11.45 -60.70 -38.03
CA ARG A 172 -11.03 -62.02 -38.52
C ARG A 172 -10.34 -61.79 -39.87
N ALA A 173 -9.22 -61.08 -39.86
CA ALA A 173 -8.23 -61.25 -40.89
C ALA A 173 -7.60 -62.60 -40.55
N VAL A 174 -8.09 -63.64 -41.21
CA VAL A 174 -7.42 -64.93 -41.26
C VAL A 174 -5.96 -64.63 -41.57
N ALA A 175 -5.09 -64.87 -40.60
CA ALA A 175 -3.67 -64.57 -40.75
C ALA A 175 -3.15 -65.26 -42.03
N PRO A 176 -2.33 -64.60 -42.86
CA PRO A 176 -1.77 -65.21 -44.07
C PRO A 176 -1.11 -66.59 -43.89
N PRO A 177 -0.53 -66.98 -42.73
CA PRO A 177 -0.06 -68.37 -42.56
C PRO A 177 -1.17 -69.43 -42.59
N ALA A 178 -2.42 -69.08 -42.23
CA ALA A 178 -3.54 -70.04 -42.21
C ALA A 178 -4.03 -70.39 -43.62
N LEU A 179 -3.94 -69.46 -44.58
CA LEU A 179 -4.26 -69.71 -45.99
C LEU A 179 -3.20 -70.59 -46.67
N GLY A 180 -1.93 -70.41 -46.32
CA GLY A 180 -0.84 -71.27 -46.81
C GLY A 180 -0.95 -72.71 -46.31
N VAL A 181 -1.32 -72.90 -45.04
CA VAL A 181 -1.55 -74.24 -44.45
C VAL A 181 -2.80 -74.90 -45.05
N LEU A 182 -3.87 -74.15 -45.32
CA LEU A 182 -5.07 -74.68 -45.97
C LEU A 182 -4.81 -75.10 -47.42
N LEU A 183 -4.04 -74.31 -48.19
CA LEU A 183 -3.68 -74.64 -49.57
C LEU A 183 -2.76 -75.86 -49.65
N ALA A 184 -1.81 -75.97 -48.71
CA ALA A 184 -0.94 -77.14 -48.55
C ALA A 184 -1.74 -78.41 -48.21
N LEU A 185 -2.72 -78.32 -47.31
CA LEU A 185 -3.62 -79.43 -46.98
C LEU A 185 -4.50 -79.84 -48.17
N VAL A 186 -5.01 -78.89 -48.94
CA VAL A 186 -5.81 -79.16 -50.16
C VAL A 186 -4.96 -79.83 -51.24
N LEU A 187 -3.71 -79.42 -51.42
CA LEU A 187 -2.78 -80.06 -52.36
C LEU A 187 -2.34 -81.46 -51.89
N LEU A 188 -2.20 -81.68 -50.57
CA LEU A 188 -1.83 -82.99 -50.00
C LEU A 188 -2.95 -84.04 -50.14
N VAL A 189 -4.22 -83.61 -50.10
CA VAL A 189 -5.40 -84.48 -50.26
C VAL A 189 -5.68 -84.82 -51.74
N SER A 190 -5.14 -84.06 -52.69
CA SER A 190 -5.46 -84.20 -54.13
C SER A 190 -4.61 -85.21 -54.91
N GLY A 191 -3.77 -86.02 -54.25
CA GLY A 191 -3.26 -87.28 -54.80
C GLY A 191 -2.57 -87.21 -56.18
N LEU A 192 -1.63 -86.27 -56.39
CA LEU A 192 -0.78 -86.25 -57.58
C LEU A 192 0.69 -85.99 -57.22
N GLY A 193 1.54 -86.99 -57.48
CA GLY A 193 3.00 -86.83 -57.61
C GLY A 193 3.81 -87.00 -56.32
N ALA A 194 4.22 -88.24 -56.05
CA ALA A 194 5.15 -88.61 -54.99
C ALA A 194 6.53 -87.93 -55.14
N ILE A 195 7.13 -87.58 -54.00
CA ILE A 195 8.53 -87.17 -53.76
C ILE A 195 8.90 -85.74 -54.20
N ALA A 196 8.58 -85.28 -55.42
CA ALA A 196 8.91 -83.90 -55.83
C ALA A 196 8.06 -82.83 -55.10
N ALA A 197 6.80 -83.15 -54.82
CA ALA A 197 5.90 -82.28 -54.07
C ALA A 197 6.31 -82.14 -52.60
N VAL A 198 6.88 -83.17 -51.98
CA VAL A 198 7.29 -83.14 -50.56
C VAL A 198 8.56 -82.31 -50.37
N VAL A 199 9.55 -82.43 -51.26
CA VAL A 199 10.75 -81.57 -51.24
C VAL A 199 10.39 -80.12 -51.58
N GLY A 200 9.51 -79.89 -52.56
CA GLY A 200 8.97 -78.56 -52.87
C GLY A 200 8.15 -77.96 -51.73
N LEU A 201 7.42 -78.78 -50.95
CA LEU A 201 6.66 -78.35 -49.78
C LEU A 201 7.58 -78.05 -48.59
N VAL A 202 8.65 -78.82 -48.37
CA VAL A 202 9.63 -78.57 -47.29
C VAL A 202 10.51 -77.37 -47.61
N VAL A 203 11.00 -77.25 -48.85
CA VAL A 203 11.78 -76.08 -49.31
C VAL A 203 10.89 -74.84 -49.41
N GLY A 204 9.64 -74.99 -49.87
CA GLY A 204 8.64 -73.92 -49.88
C GLY A 204 8.18 -73.50 -48.50
N ALA A 205 8.07 -74.43 -47.55
CA ALA A 205 7.79 -74.13 -46.14
C ALA A 205 8.99 -73.48 -45.45
N ALA A 206 10.23 -73.92 -45.74
CA ALA A 206 11.45 -73.31 -45.21
C ALA A 206 11.70 -71.90 -45.80
N ALA A 207 11.46 -71.71 -47.10
CA ALA A 207 11.51 -70.41 -47.76
C ALA A 207 10.35 -69.50 -47.31
N GLY A 208 9.16 -70.06 -47.09
CA GLY A 208 8.01 -69.37 -46.51
C GLY A 208 8.26 -68.93 -45.07
N LEU A 209 8.89 -69.77 -44.24
CA LEU A 209 9.34 -69.42 -42.88
C LEU A 209 10.48 -68.38 -42.89
N ALA A 210 11.42 -68.47 -43.84
CA ALA A 210 12.50 -67.50 -44.02
C ALA A 210 12.00 -66.14 -44.53
N ALA A 211 10.96 -66.11 -45.36
CA ALA A 211 10.30 -64.89 -45.85
C ALA A 211 9.24 -64.33 -44.89
N ALA A 212 8.66 -65.17 -44.01
CA ALA A 212 7.70 -64.76 -42.99
C ALA A 212 8.33 -63.81 -41.94
N GLY A 213 9.61 -63.99 -41.62
CA GLY A 213 10.35 -63.08 -40.74
C GLY A 213 10.43 -61.62 -41.27
N PRO A 214 10.98 -61.38 -42.47
CA PRO A 214 11.07 -60.04 -43.05
C PRO A 214 9.72 -59.44 -43.47
N LEU A 215 8.78 -60.24 -44.02
CA LEU A 215 7.43 -59.76 -44.34
C LEU A 215 6.62 -59.46 -43.07
N GLY A 216 6.73 -60.30 -42.04
CA GLY A 216 6.15 -60.03 -40.72
C GLY A 216 6.73 -58.76 -40.10
N ARG A 217 8.05 -58.55 -40.16
CA ARG A 217 8.70 -57.31 -39.69
C ARG A 217 8.35 -56.08 -40.52
N ALA A 218 8.12 -56.23 -41.84
CA ALA A 218 7.68 -55.13 -42.70
C ALA A 218 6.22 -54.74 -42.43
N TRP A 219 5.34 -55.74 -42.25
CA TRP A 219 3.96 -55.54 -41.86
C TRP A 219 3.86 -54.92 -40.47
N HIS A 220 4.61 -55.42 -39.49
CA HIS A 220 4.65 -54.85 -38.14
C HIS A 220 5.15 -53.40 -38.15
N ARG A 221 6.20 -53.08 -38.93
CA ARG A 221 6.69 -51.70 -39.11
C ARG A 221 5.68 -50.78 -39.80
N ALA A 222 4.85 -51.30 -40.71
CA ALA A 222 3.80 -50.54 -41.39
C ALA A 222 2.57 -50.30 -40.48
N GLU A 223 2.31 -51.21 -39.54
CA GLU A 223 1.14 -51.17 -38.66
C GLU A 223 1.43 -50.49 -37.30
N GLU A 224 2.70 -50.46 -36.87
CA GLU A 224 3.17 -49.76 -35.65
C GLU A 224 2.67 -48.30 -35.56
N PRO A 225 2.76 -47.47 -36.63
CA PRO A 225 2.30 -46.08 -36.57
C PRO A 225 0.78 -45.97 -36.38
N ARG A 226 0.02 -46.88 -37.00
CA ARG A 226 -1.45 -46.95 -36.86
C ARG A 226 -1.85 -47.38 -35.46
N ARG A 227 -1.15 -48.36 -34.89
CA ARG A 227 -1.38 -48.83 -33.52
C ARG A 227 -1.09 -47.74 -32.50
N ARG A 228 0.04 -47.02 -32.62
CA ARG A 228 0.34 -45.85 -31.78
C ARG A 228 -0.63 -44.69 -31.98
N ALA A 229 -1.20 -44.53 -33.18
CA ALA A 229 -2.25 -43.53 -33.41
C ALA A 229 -3.56 -43.92 -32.72
N ALA A 230 -3.94 -45.21 -32.76
CA ALA A 230 -5.11 -45.74 -32.06
C ALA A 230 -4.96 -45.67 -30.54
N GLU A 231 -3.79 -46.03 -30.00
CA GLU A 231 -3.48 -45.91 -28.57
C GLU A 231 -3.60 -44.45 -28.10
N ARG A 232 -3.05 -43.49 -28.86
CA ARG A 232 -3.19 -42.05 -28.57
C ARG A 232 -4.64 -41.57 -28.59
N LEU A 233 -5.45 -42.03 -29.54
CA LEU A 233 -6.88 -41.69 -29.60
C LEU A 233 -7.65 -42.28 -28.41
N GLN A 234 -7.31 -43.50 -27.99
CA GLN A 234 -7.95 -44.15 -26.85
C GLN A 234 -7.54 -43.52 -25.52
N GLU A 235 -6.26 -43.19 -25.35
CA GLU A 235 -5.77 -42.39 -24.22
C GLU A 235 -6.47 -41.02 -24.17
N ALA A 236 -6.63 -40.35 -25.32
CA ALA A 236 -7.33 -39.08 -25.41
C ALA A 236 -8.82 -39.20 -25.08
N ALA A 237 -9.50 -40.26 -25.53
CA ALA A 237 -10.91 -40.50 -25.20
C ALA A 237 -11.11 -40.77 -23.70
N ILE A 238 -10.24 -41.58 -23.09
CA ILE A 238 -10.25 -41.84 -21.65
C ILE A 238 -9.97 -40.55 -20.86
N ALA A 239 -9.02 -39.73 -21.31
CA ALA A 239 -8.72 -38.43 -20.70
C ALA A 239 -9.92 -37.47 -20.80
N HIS A 240 -10.60 -37.43 -21.94
CA HIS A 240 -11.80 -36.61 -22.15
C HIS A 240 -12.96 -37.07 -21.26
N GLU A 241 -13.21 -38.37 -21.15
CA GLU A 241 -14.26 -38.91 -20.28
C GLU A 241 -13.97 -38.63 -18.81
N ARG A 242 -12.71 -38.74 -18.38
CA ARG A 242 -12.29 -38.33 -17.02
C ARG A 242 -12.53 -36.83 -16.78
N ALA A 243 -12.24 -35.97 -17.77
CA ALA A 243 -12.48 -34.54 -17.67
C ALA A 243 -13.98 -34.22 -17.55
N LEU A 244 -14.84 -34.86 -18.34
CA LEU A 244 -16.29 -34.70 -18.26
C LEU A 244 -16.84 -35.15 -16.90
N ARG A 245 -16.30 -36.23 -16.31
CA ARG A 245 -16.69 -36.68 -14.97
C ARG A 245 -16.24 -35.70 -13.86
N ALA A 246 -15.12 -35.04 -14.02
CA ALA A 246 -14.61 -34.05 -13.06
C ALA A 246 -15.26 -32.65 -13.22
N TYR A 247 -15.92 -32.40 -14.36
CA TYR A 247 -16.49 -31.08 -14.68
C TYR A 247 -17.54 -30.57 -13.68
N PRO A 248 -18.50 -31.38 -13.19
CA PRO A 248 -19.47 -30.93 -12.19
C PRO A 248 -18.81 -30.45 -10.89
N ASP A 249 -17.78 -31.16 -10.41
CA ASP A 249 -17.06 -30.80 -9.18
C ASP A 249 -16.24 -29.52 -9.37
N LEU A 250 -15.59 -29.36 -10.53
CA LEU A 250 -14.89 -28.13 -10.91
C LEU A 250 -15.86 -26.94 -10.95
N MET A 251 -17.04 -27.12 -11.53
CA MET A 251 -18.05 -26.07 -11.61
C MET A 251 -18.68 -25.75 -10.25
N ALA A 252 -18.88 -26.76 -9.40
CA ALA A 252 -19.33 -26.56 -8.02
C ALA A 252 -18.28 -25.75 -7.22
N ALA A 253 -16.99 -26.10 -7.33
CA ALA A 253 -15.91 -25.34 -6.71
C ALA A 253 -15.82 -23.90 -7.23
N TYR A 254 -15.98 -23.69 -8.53
CA TYR A 254 -16.01 -22.37 -9.15
C TYR A 254 -17.19 -21.52 -8.65
N SER A 255 -18.41 -22.08 -8.65
CA SER A 255 -19.60 -21.37 -8.17
C SER A 255 -19.52 -21.03 -6.68
N ALA A 256 -19.03 -21.94 -5.83
CA ALA A 256 -18.80 -21.68 -4.42
C ALA A 256 -17.77 -20.55 -4.20
N ARG A 257 -16.71 -20.52 -5.01
CA ARG A 257 -15.72 -19.43 -5.00
C ARG A 257 -16.33 -18.09 -5.41
N LEU A 258 -17.13 -18.07 -6.48
CA LEU A 258 -17.82 -16.84 -6.92
C LEU A 258 -18.78 -16.32 -5.84
N ALA A 259 -19.57 -17.20 -5.23
CA ALA A 259 -20.46 -16.84 -4.13
C ALA A 259 -19.69 -16.27 -2.92
N ARG A 260 -18.52 -16.85 -2.61
CA ARG A 260 -17.61 -16.32 -1.57
C ARG A 260 -17.09 -14.91 -1.94
N LEU A 261 -16.62 -14.71 -3.17
CA LEU A 261 -16.11 -13.42 -3.64
C LEU A 261 -17.20 -12.34 -3.62
N GLU A 262 -18.42 -12.69 -4.02
CA GLU A 262 -19.56 -11.78 -3.95
C GLU A 262 -19.95 -11.45 -2.50
N GLY A 263 -19.87 -12.43 -1.60
CA GLY A 263 -20.01 -12.19 -0.15
C GLY A 263 -18.95 -11.25 0.40
N LEU A 264 -17.68 -11.42 0.00
CA LEU A 264 -16.59 -10.51 0.37
C LEU A 264 -16.79 -9.10 -0.21
N ARG A 265 -17.21 -8.98 -1.47
CA ARG A 265 -17.47 -7.70 -2.12
C ARG A 265 -18.58 -6.92 -1.41
N ARG A 266 -19.70 -7.58 -1.07
CA ARG A 266 -20.79 -6.94 -0.29
C ARG A 266 -20.31 -6.45 1.07
N ARG A 267 -19.46 -7.22 1.76
CA ARG A 267 -18.85 -6.78 3.02
C ARG A 267 -17.95 -5.56 2.83
N PHE A 268 -17.08 -5.57 1.82
CA PHE A 268 -16.21 -4.45 1.49
C PHE A 268 -16.98 -3.18 1.11
N GLU A 269 -18.09 -3.31 0.39
CA GLU A 269 -18.99 -2.20 0.04
C GLU A 269 -19.73 -1.65 1.26
N ALA A 270 -20.08 -2.51 2.22
CA ALA A 270 -20.74 -2.09 3.46
C ALA A 270 -19.77 -1.42 4.45
N ASP A 271 -18.62 -2.04 4.71
CA ASP A 271 -17.54 -1.51 5.52
C ASP A 271 -16.20 -2.10 5.06
N ALA A 272 -15.42 -1.27 4.37
CA ALA A 272 -14.11 -1.64 3.87
C ALA A 272 -13.11 -1.99 4.97
N TYR A 273 -13.36 -1.63 6.23
CA TYR A 273 -12.44 -1.85 7.36
C TYR A 273 -13.00 -2.82 8.41
N ALA A 274 -14.06 -3.56 8.08
CA ALA A 274 -14.67 -4.52 8.98
C ALA A 274 -13.64 -5.55 9.48
N PRO A 275 -13.56 -5.86 10.80
CA PRO A 275 -12.51 -6.72 11.36
C PRO A 275 -12.47 -8.14 10.77
N ASP A 276 -13.64 -8.70 10.46
CA ASP A 276 -13.77 -10.02 9.82
C ASP A 276 -13.28 -9.99 8.36
N LEU A 277 -13.54 -8.92 7.63
CA LEU A 277 -13.00 -8.72 6.28
C LEU A 277 -11.48 -8.55 6.32
N VAL A 278 -10.97 -7.67 7.20
CA VAL A 278 -9.52 -7.41 7.38
C VAL A 278 -8.75 -8.67 7.76
N ALA A 279 -9.37 -9.63 8.44
CA ALA A 279 -8.76 -10.92 8.73
C ALA A 279 -8.59 -11.83 7.49
N GLU A 280 -9.38 -11.62 6.43
CA GLU A 280 -9.36 -12.43 5.21
C GLU A 280 -8.53 -11.81 4.06
N VAL A 281 -8.22 -10.51 4.11
CA VAL A 281 -7.50 -9.82 3.01
C VAL A 281 -6.06 -10.34 2.85
N PRO A 282 -5.45 -10.19 1.65
CA PRO A 282 -4.05 -10.54 1.43
C PRO A 282 -3.08 -9.84 2.38
N ALA A 283 -1.96 -10.49 2.68
CA ALA A 283 -0.95 -9.99 3.61
C ALA A 283 -0.44 -8.57 3.24
N ALA A 284 -0.32 -8.27 1.95
CA ALA A 284 0.07 -6.96 1.46
C ALA A 284 -0.96 -5.86 1.80
N ALA A 285 -2.25 -6.16 1.68
CA ALA A 285 -3.32 -5.24 2.07
C ALA A 285 -3.34 -5.03 3.59
N SER A 286 -3.29 -6.13 4.36
CA SER A 286 -3.23 -6.05 5.82
C SER A 286 -2.01 -5.25 6.31
N ALA A 287 -0.84 -5.42 5.67
CA ALA A 287 0.34 -4.63 5.96
C ALA A 287 0.15 -3.13 5.68
N ALA A 288 -0.48 -2.77 4.55
CA ALA A 288 -0.79 -1.37 4.22
C ALA A 288 -1.76 -0.75 5.25
N LEU A 289 -2.78 -1.48 5.69
CA LEU A 289 -3.69 -1.01 6.74
C LEU A 289 -2.98 -0.82 8.09
N ARG A 290 -2.12 -1.76 8.49
CA ARG A 290 -1.32 -1.63 9.72
C ARG A 290 -0.38 -0.42 9.65
N ALA A 291 0.17 -0.12 8.47
CA ALA A 291 0.97 1.10 8.26
C ALA A 291 0.13 2.37 8.42
N ALA A 292 -1.06 2.41 7.84
CA ALA A 292 -1.98 3.55 8.02
C ALA A 292 -2.30 3.80 9.49
N VAL A 293 -2.68 2.75 10.22
CA VAL A 293 -2.98 2.84 11.66
C VAL A 293 -1.76 3.33 12.45
N ALA A 294 -0.57 2.82 12.14
CA ALA A 294 0.66 3.25 12.82
C ALA A 294 0.95 4.74 12.61
N GLN A 295 0.75 5.25 11.38
CA GLN A 295 0.92 6.68 11.07
C GLN A 295 -0.11 7.55 11.80
N GLU A 296 -1.37 7.12 11.85
CA GLU A 296 -2.44 7.83 12.57
C GLU A 296 -2.19 7.89 14.07
N GLU A 297 -1.72 6.79 14.66
CA GLU A 297 -1.33 6.75 16.06
C GLU A 297 -0.12 7.64 16.34
N THR A 298 0.91 7.60 15.49
CA THR A 298 2.08 8.48 15.64
C THR A 298 1.68 9.95 15.54
N ALA A 299 0.83 10.32 14.57
CA ALA A 299 0.34 11.70 14.44
C ALA A 299 -0.47 12.17 15.66
N ARG A 300 -1.23 11.26 16.29
CA ARG A 300 -1.95 11.56 17.54
C ARG A 300 -1.01 11.91 18.69
N GLU A 301 0.12 11.20 18.81
CA GLU A 301 1.14 11.52 19.81
C GLU A 301 1.81 12.88 19.50
N LEU A 302 2.15 13.13 18.23
CA LEU A 302 2.78 14.39 17.81
C LEU A 302 1.91 15.63 18.07
N MET A 303 0.58 15.49 18.15
CA MET A 303 -0.32 16.58 18.52
C MET A 303 -0.04 17.16 19.92
N GLU A 304 0.58 16.39 20.82
CA GLU A 304 0.85 16.79 22.21
C GLU A 304 2.14 17.65 22.37
N LEU A 305 2.92 17.86 21.30
CA LEU A 305 4.20 18.61 21.35
C LEU A 305 4.09 20.09 21.74
N GLY A 306 2.93 20.71 21.53
CA GLY A 306 2.67 22.11 21.82
C GLY A 306 2.96 23.08 20.65
N PRO A 307 2.75 24.39 20.86
CA PRO A 307 2.69 25.38 19.77
C PRO A 307 4.04 25.69 19.11
N SER A 308 5.15 25.39 19.78
CA SER A 308 6.51 25.53 19.25
C SER A 308 6.81 24.55 18.11
N TYR A 309 5.98 23.51 17.97
CA TYR A 309 6.15 22.46 16.99
C TYR A 309 5.12 22.57 15.86
N ALA A 310 5.53 22.09 14.70
CA ALA A 310 4.64 21.83 13.59
C ALA A 310 5.06 20.53 12.91
N PHE A 311 4.12 19.78 12.34
CA PHE A 311 4.46 18.60 11.56
C PHE A 311 3.63 18.42 10.30
N TRP A 312 4.20 17.71 9.34
CA TRP A 312 3.61 17.42 8.04
C TRP A 312 3.51 15.91 7.88
N ASN A 313 2.33 15.42 7.53
CA ASN A 313 2.04 13.99 7.38
C ASN A 313 2.02 13.60 5.91
N GLY A 314 2.64 12.46 5.56
CA GLY A 314 2.60 11.92 4.21
C GLY A 314 3.24 12.84 3.19
N VAL A 315 4.47 13.31 3.45
CA VAL A 315 5.18 14.24 2.56
C VAL A 315 5.82 13.46 1.42
N ALA A 316 5.39 13.72 0.19
CA ALA A 316 5.92 13.09 -1.01
C ALA A 316 7.41 13.38 -1.16
N VAL A 317 8.19 12.32 -1.43
CA VAL A 317 9.59 12.43 -1.82
C VAL A 317 9.62 12.49 -3.34
N PRO A 318 10.03 13.61 -3.94
CA PRO A 318 9.86 13.74 -5.38
C PRO A 318 10.79 12.79 -6.14
N ARG A 319 10.34 12.38 -7.32
CA ARG A 319 11.01 11.40 -8.21
C ARG A 319 11.15 9.97 -7.67
N SER A 320 10.84 9.68 -6.40
CA SER A 320 10.84 8.30 -5.89
C SER A 320 9.46 7.65 -5.90
N GLY A 321 8.38 8.45 -5.84
CA GLY A 321 7.02 7.91 -5.66
C GLY A 321 6.74 7.41 -4.24
N ASP A 322 7.67 7.62 -3.32
CA ASP A 322 7.52 7.34 -1.90
C ASP A 322 7.13 8.61 -1.13
N ALA A 323 6.79 8.45 0.14
CA ALA A 323 6.56 9.56 1.07
C ALA A 323 7.33 9.36 2.37
N ILE A 324 7.55 10.43 3.13
CA ILE A 324 7.94 10.36 4.53
C ILE A 324 6.67 10.46 5.37
N ASP A 325 6.52 9.55 6.34
CA ASP A 325 5.31 9.45 7.16
C ASP A 325 5.05 10.75 7.91
N HIS A 326 6.04 11.25 8.66
CA HIS A 326 5.93 12.54 9.33
C HIS A 326 7.25 13.32 9.28
N LEU A 327 7.17 14.61 9.00
CA LEU A 327 8.25 15.57 9.23
C LEU A 327 7.87 16.44 10.42
N VAL A 328 8.73 16.52 11.43
CA VAL A 328 8.46 17.30 12.65
C VAL A 328 9.49 18.42 12.74
N LEU A 329 9.01 19.66 12.72
CA LEU A 329 9.83 20.85 12.91
C LEU A 329 9.64 21.39 14.33
N GLY A 330 10.73 21.46 15.07
CA GLY A 330 10.79 22.03 16.41
C GLY A 330 12.06 22.83 16.65
N PRO A 331 12.32 23.24 17.91
CA PRO A 331 13.48 24.07 18.26
C PRO A 331 14.84 23.46 17.88
N GLN A 332 14.97 22.13 17.87
CA GLN A 332 16.21 21.45 17.44
C GLN A 332 16.35 21.30 15.90
N GLY A 333 15.32 21.68 15.14
CA GLY A 333 15.30 21.55 13.69
C GLY A 333 14.24 20.57 13.18
N LEU A 334 14.43 20.13 11.93
CA LEU A 334 13.52 19.24 11.20
C LEU A 334 13.96 17.79 11.35
N VAL A 335 13.11 16.94 11.92
CA VAL A 335 13.35 15.49 12.01
C VAL A 335 12.35 14.72 11.16
N ALA A 336 12.81 13.63 10.54
CA ALA A 336 11.95 12.71 9.80
C ALA A 336 11.57 11.54 10.70
N VAL A 337 10.28 11.23 10.79
CA VAL A 337 9.74 10.17 11.64
C VAL A 337 9.07 9.13 10.74
N GLU A 338 9.47 7.86 10.91
CA GLU A 338 8.80 6.69 10.31
C GLU A 338 7.95 5.98 11.36
N SER A 339 6.72 5.62 10.99
CA SER A 339 5.77 4.96 11.88
C SER A 339 5.82 3.45 11.70
N VAL A 340 6.48 2.74 12.61
CA VAL A 340 6.67 1.29 12.51
C VAL A 340 5.36 0.56 12.85
N PRO A 341 4.80 -0.27 11.96
CA PRO A 341 3.56 -0.98 12.22
C PRO A 341 3.70 -2.08 13.27
N GLY A 342 2.65 -2.28 14.07
CA GLY A 342 2.54 -3.44 14.97
C GLY A 342 2.61 -4.76 14.19
N GLY A 343 3.35 -5.74 14.73
CA GLY A 343 3.56 -7.04 14.07
C GLY A 343 4.34 -6.97 12.76
N SER A 344 5.06 -5.88 12.48
CA SER A 344 6.04 -5.83 11.40
C SER A 344 7.39 -6.39 11.88
N ALA A 345 8.25 -6.85 10.96
CA ALA A 345 9.60 -7.30 11.31
C ALA A 345 10.40 -6.19 12.01
N ALA A 346 10.24 -4.92 11.61
CA ALA A 346 10.90 -3.79 12.27
C ALA A 346 10.42 -3.57 13.73
N ALA A 347 9.24 -4.04 14.11
CA ALA A 347 8.82 -4.00 15.50
C ALA A 347 9.63 -5.00 16.35
N THR A 348 9.97 -6.17 15.82
CA THR A 348 10.56 -7.28 16.58
C THR A 348 12.07 -7.43 16.39
N GLU A 349 12.60 -7.13 15.22
CA GLU A 349 13.96 -7.47 14.80
C GLU A 349 14.85 -6.22 14.62
N PRO A 350 16.02 -6.15 15.29
CA PRO A 350 16.96 -5.03 15.12
C PRO A 350 17.45 -4.82 13.67
N SER A 351 17.74 -5.90 12.93
CA SER A 351 18.20 -5.83 11.53
C SER A 351 17.15 -5.24 10.59
N ALA A 352 15.87 -5.52 10.85
CA ALA A 352 14.75 -4.93 10.12
C ALA A 352 14.62 -3.42 10.44
N ARG A 353 14.90 -3.00 11.68
CA ARG A 353 14.94 -1.57 12.06
C ARG A 353 16.06 -0.83 11.34
N GLU A 354 17.26 -1.41 11.26
CA GLU A 354 18.37 -0.82 10.51
C GLU A 354 18.02 -0.64 9.03
N THR A 355 17.32 -1.62 8.44
CA THR A 355 16.86 -1.54 7.05
C THR A 355 15.81 -0.44 6.86
N ALA A 356 14.84 -0.34 7.77
CA ALA A 356 13.85 0.74 7.78
C ALA A 356 14.53 2.11 7.94
N LEU A 357 15.52 2.22 8.82
CA LEU A 357 16.28 3.44 9.05
C LEU A 357 17.10 3.86 7.81
N ARG A 358 17.79 2.92 7.16
CA ARG A 358 18.52 3.19 5.90
C ARG A 358 17.58 3.71 4.81
N SER A 359 16.40 3.11 4.68
CA SER A 359 15.36 3.55 3.74
C SER A 359 14.85 4.97 4.07
N LEU A 360 14.50 5.23 5.33
CA LEU A 360 14.10 6.56 5.80
C LEU A 360 15.20 7.60 5.55
N GLY A 361 16.45 7.29 5.86
CA GLY A 361 17.58 8.19 5.66
C GLY A 361 17.81 8.53 4.18
N ALA A 362 17.62 7.56 3.27
CA ALA A 362 17.69 7.81 1.84
C ALA A 362 16.57 8.77 1.36
N ARG A 363 15.33 8.52 1.80
CA ARG A 363 14.16 9.38 1.51
C ARG A 363 14.33 10.78 2.09
N ALA A 364 14.76 10.90 3.34
CA ALA A 364 15.00 12.16 4.02
C ALA A 364 16.09 13.00 3.32
N ARG A 365 17.20 12.37 2.91
CA ARG A 365 18.25 13.07 2.14
C ARG A 365 17.79 13.51 0.76
N ALA A 366 16.99 12.70 0.08
CA ALA A 366 16.41 13.06 -1.21
C ALA A 366 15.51 14.30 -1.08
N LEU A 367 14.58 14.27 -0.12
CA LEU A 367 13.71 15.40 0.18
C LEU A 367 14.53 16.65 0.58
N ALA A 368 15.51 16.49 1.48
CA ALA A 368 16.33 17.59 1.98
C ALA A 368 17.09 18.31 0.87
N ARG A 369 17.64 17.57 -0.10
CA ARG A 369 18.33 18.15 -1.26
C ARG A 369 17.40 18.92 -2.17
N GLU A 370 16.21 18.38 -2.42
CA GLU A 370 15.27 18.97 -3.38
C GLU A 370 14.56 20.21 -2.85
N MET A 371 14.16 20.15 -1.59
CA MET A 371 13.48 21.25 -0.90
C MET A 371 14.48 22.27 -0.32
N GLU A 372 15.78 21.96 -0.36
CA GLU A 372 16.89 22.62 0.34
C GLU A 372 16.58 22.92 1.82
N VAL A 373 15.93 21.95 2.49
CA VAL A 373 15.66 22.00 3.94
C VAL A 373 16.52 20.96 4.67
N PRO A 374 17.27 21.35 5.71
CA PRO A 374 18.13 20.41 6.45
C PRO A 374 17.27 19.51 7.34
N VAL A 375 17.19 18.22 7.00
CA VAL A 375 16.75 17.19 7.96
C VAL A 375 17.94 16.88 8.87
N VAL A 376 17.76 17.04 10.17
CA VAL A 376 18.84 16.94 11.17
C VAL A 376 18.86 15.62 11.94
N GLY A 377 17.81 14.82 11.82
CA GLY A 377 17.72 13.54 12.52
C GLY A 377 16.59 12.66 12.01
N LEU A 378 16.68 11.38 12.34
CA LEU A 378 15.76 10.32 11.94
C LEU A 378 15.16 9.63 13.16
N VAL A 379 13.86 9.35 13.16
CA VAL A 379 13.17 8.72 14.27
C VAL A 379 12.32 7.56 13.78
N LEU A 380 12.49 6.38 14.38
CA LEU A 380 11.57 5.26 14.25
C LEU A 380 10.59 5.29 15.43
N SER A 381 9.30 5.52 15.15
CA SER A 381 8.22 5.45 16.13
C SER A 381 7.71 4.01 16.25
N LEU A 382 8.15 3.32 17.30
CA LEU A 382 7.86 1.92 17.54
C LEU A 382 6.54 1.71 18.31
N PRO A 383 5.80 0.63 18.04
CA PRO A 383 4.58 0.29 18.78
C PRO A 383 4.81 0.23 20.30
N PRO A 384 3.76 0.47 21.11
CA PRO A 384 3.87 0.32 22.57
C PRO A 384 4.33 -1.09 22.95
N GLY A 385 5.15 -1.18 24.00
CA GLY A 385 5.67 -2.46 24.52
C GLY A 385 6.93 -2.98 23.81
N VAL A 386 7.37 -2.35 22.71
CA VAL A 386 8.62 -2.74 22.01
C VAL A 386 9.87 -2.22 22.72
N LEU A 387 9.83 -0.98 23.21
CA LEU A 387 10.91 -0.34 23.94
C LEU A 387 10.45 0.10 25.34
N GLY A 388 11.42 0.24 26.24
CA GLY A 388 11.22 0.86 27.55
C GLY A 388 11.09 2.39 27.46
N ALA A 389 11.30 3.07 28.59
CA ALA A 389 11.07 4.51 28.70
C ALA A 389 12.11 5.38 27.98
N ALA A 390 13.36 4.93 27.85
CA ALA A 390 14.44 5.70 27.24
C ALA A 390 14.48 5.51 25.72
N PRO A 391 14.87 6.54 24.95
CA PRO A 391 15.05 6.41 23.51
C PRO A 391 16.32 5.60 23.25
N VAL A 392 16.29 4.72 22.26
CA VAL A 392 17.49 4.00 21.84
C VAL A 392 18.14 4.78 20.71
N VAL A 393 19.35 5.28 20.93
CA VAL A 393 20.16 5.87 19.86
C VAL A 393 20.59 4.75 18.93
N LEU A 394 20.23 4.87 17.66
CA LEU A 394 20.63 3.95 16.62
C LEU A 394 21.91 4.50 15.99
N HIS A 395 23.01 3.80 16.18
CA HIS A 395 24.27 4.16 15.53
C HIS A 395 24.19 3.81 14.05
N THR A 396 24.21 4.82 13.20
CA THR A 396 24.71 4.68 11.84
C THR A 396 26.23 4.56 11.95
N ALA A 397 26.78 3.39 11.62
CA ALA A 397 28.21 3.10 11.64
C ALA A 397 29.06 4.28 11.17
N ASP A 398 30.15 4.60 11.89
CA ASP A 398 31.33 5.48 11.65
C ASP A 398 31.33 6.50 10.48
N ASP A 399 30.16 6.97 10.04
CA ASP A 399 29.96 7.92 8.96
C ASP A 399 29.69 9.28 9.59
N PRO A 400 30.65 10.22 9.51
CA PRO A 400 30.49 11.57 10.07
C PRO A 400 29.37 12.37 9.39
N HIS A 401 28.85 11.91 8.25
CA HIS A 401 27.74 12.53 7.52
C HIS A 401 26.40 11.84 7.74
N ALA A 402 26.36 10.76 8.53
CA ALA A 402 25.12 10.09 8.82
C ALA A 402 24.27 10.91 9.79
N LEU A 403 22.95 10.93 9.53
CA LEU A 403 22.00 11.63 10.38
C LEU A 403 21.85 10.85 11.69
N PRO A 404 21.91 11.52 12.85
CA PRO A 404 21.56 10.91 14.12
C PRO A 404 20.20 10.24 14.05
N ALA A 405 20.13 9.01 14.55
CA ALA A 405 18.95 8.17 14.45
C ALA A 405 18.50 7.66 15.81
N TYR A 406 17.19 7.58 16.01
CA TYR A 406 16.59 7.19 17.28
C TYR A 406 15.45 6.20 17.05
N ALA A 407 15.33 5.23 17.93
CA ALA A 407 14.11 4.44 18.09
C ALA A 407 13.41 4.85 19.39
N VAL A 408 12.14 5.19 19.30
CA VAL A 408 11.36 5.73 20.42
C VAL A 408 10.04 4.97 20.51
N ALA A 409 9.61 4.62 21.73
CA ALA A 409 8.26 4.12 21.95
C ALA A 409 7.24 5.20 21.54
N ARG A 410 6.26 4.84 20.71
CA ARG A 410 5.27 5.77 20.15
C ARG A 410 4.60 6.63 21.22
N THR A 411 4.18 6.00 22.32
CA THR A 411 3.52 6.65 23.47
C THR A 411 4.41 7.61 24.27
N LEU A 412 5.68 7.72 23.91
CA LEU A 412 6.67 8.62 24.50
C LEU A 412 7.31 9.53 23.45
N LEU A 413 6.86 9.46 22.19
CA LEU A 413 7.47 10.20 21.10
C LEU A 413 7.46 11.71 21.35
N ALA A 414 6.30 12.24 21.75
CA ALA A 414 6.14 13.66 22.04
C ALA A 414 7.08 14.10 23.17
N ASP A 415 7.14 13.34 24.26
CA ASP A 415 7.99 13.66 25.41
C ASP A 415 9.47 13.73 25.02
N HIS A 416 9.97 12.80 24.21
CA HIS A 416 11.37 12.78 23.78
C HIS A 416 11.69 13.91 22.79
N VAL A 417 10.80 14.18 21.85
CA VAL A 417 10.99 15.27 20.88
C VAL A 417 10.85 16.65 21.55
N ALA A 418 9.99 16.76 22.58
CA ALA A 418 9.84 17.97 23.39
C ALA A 418 11.03 18.22 24.33
N ALA A 419 11.55 17.16 24.96
CA ALA A 419 12.73 17.23 25.83
C ALA A 419 14.01 17.53 25.04
N GLY A 420 14.02 17.16 23.76
CA GLY A 420 15.15 17.27 22.86
C GLY A 420 15.85 15.92 22.68
N LEU A 421 16.07 15.55 21.42
CA LEU A 421 16.74 14.31 21.07
C LEU A 421 18.25 14.43 21.36
N PRO A 422 18.87 13.37 21.94
CA PRO A 422 20.28 13.41 22.34
C PRO A 422 21.22 13.67 21.16
N GLY A 423 22.11 14.65 21.27
CA GLY A 423 23.08 14.99 20.21
C GLY A 423 22.54 15.93 19.13
N LEU A 424 21.27 16.32 19.18
CA LEU A 424 20.75 17.42 18.36
C LEU A 424 20.87 18.75 19.11
N HIS A 425 21.22 19.81 18.37
CA HIS A 425 21.36 21.16 18.90
C HIS A 425 20.22 22.06 18.43
N ALA A 426 19.93 23.10 19.20
CA ALA A 426 18.95 24.10 18.82
C ALA A 426 19.31 24.73 17.47
N MET A 427 18.33 24.79 16.56
CA MET A 427 18.47 25.44 15.26
C MET A 427 18.29 26.95 15.44
N ASN A 428 19.06 27.75 14.68
CA ASN A 428 18.88 29.20 14.65
C ASN A 428 17.41 29.56 14.28
N PRO A 429 16.75 30.48 15.02
CA PRO A 429 15.37 30.88 14.75
C PRO A 429 15.07 31.35 13.32
N GLU A 430 15.98 32.10 12.70
CA GLU A 430 15.82 32.57 11.30
C GLU A 430 15.81 31.39 10.34
N ARG A 431 16.69 30.42 10.58
CA ARG A 431 16.76 29.19 9.78
C ARG A 431 15.53 28.32 10.00
N LEU A 432 15.03 28.23 11.24
CA LEU A 432 13.80 27.50 11.56
C LEU A 432 12.60 28.12 10.85
N LEU A 433 12.50 29.45 10.82
CA LEU A 433 11.47 30.16 10.07
C LEU A 433 11.57 29.88 8.56
N ALA A 434 12.77 29.95 7.99
CA ALA A 434 13.00 29.64 6.58
C ALA A 434 12.57 28.20 6.23
N VAL A 435 12.94 27.21 7.06
CA VAL A 435 12.52 25.81 6.89
C VAL A 435 11.01 25.67 6.97
N ARG A 436 10.37 26.31 7.95
CA ARG A 436 8.90 26.31 8.07
C ARG A 436 8.26 26.88 6.81
N THR A 437 8.72 28.03 6.32
CA THR A 437 8.17 28.69 5.13
C THR A 437 8.27 27.78 3.91
N ARG A 438 9.44 27.16 3.67
CA ARG A 438 9.60 26.21 2.56
C ARG A 438 8.68 24.99 2.67
N LEU A 439 8.56 24.40 3.86
CA LEU A 439 7.66 23.27 4.05
C LEU A 439 6.17 23.65 3.90
N VAL A 440 5.78 24.88 4.20
CA VAL A 440 4.40 25.34 3.98
C VAL A 440 4.11 25.56 2.50
N LEU A 441 5.06 26.11 1.74
CA LEU A 441 4.85 26.47 0.34
C LEU A 441 5.05 25.30 -0.61
N ASP A 442 6.08 24.48 -0.38
CA ASP A 442 6.59 23.55 -1.38
C ASP A 442 6.31 22.07 -1.04
N ALA A 443 5.91 21.76 0.21
CA ALA A 443 5.66 20.37 0.59
C ALA A 443 4.45 19.83 -0.17
N ARG A 444 4.65 18.69 -0.84
CA ARG A 444 3.59 17.95 -1.52
C ARG A 444 3.17 16.77 -0.67
N PHE A 445 1.88 16.48 -0.65
CA PHE A 445 1.30 15.37 0.11
C PHE A 445 0.89 14.23 -0.83
N VAL A 446 0.93 12.99 -0.33
CA VAL A 446 0.49 11.78 -1.04
C VAL A 446 -0.92 11.33 -0.69
#